data_AF-A0A0B8NGI8-F1
#
_entry.id   AF-A0A0B8NGI8-F1
#
_cell.length_a   1.000
_cell.length_b   1.000
_cell.length_c   1.000
_cell.angle_alpha   90.00
_cell.angle_beta   90.00
_cell.angle_gamma   90.00
#
_symmetry.space_group_name_H-M   'P 1'
#
loop_
_entity.id
_entity.type
_entity.pdbx_description
1 polymer ?
#
loop_
_entity_poly.entity_id
_entity_poly.type
_entity_poly.pdbx_seq_one_letter_code
_entity_poly.pdbx_strand_id
1 'polypeptide(L)'
;MTDPERYPVEHELFELVRKAGFEGPAWRLLADRLVRHGLAVLGPWIRSGWIFTVAERKRMPLRPTPQERALVETRFAEDFVQETVTRALERFRRNAIDGDGWSPELGASLASYFIGACVLAFVEQFRRSRRTGDLYRFHAAGAVTVVTADGPDLMDVLASTEDVAGSVVDRLAFRSRLAGLPDRDRGLVWGKAMGLHGSEIQHLFGFPSVGAVEQRWARLKRDHGWRTGLDGKEPDR
;
A
#
# COMPACT_ATOMS: atom_id res chain seq x y z
N MET A 1 8.24 3.25 -20.46
CA MET A 1 7.63 2.41 -21.50
C MET A 1 6.33 1.89 -20.93
N THR A 2 5.21 2.40 -21.42
CA THR A 2 3.89 1.82 -21.23
C THR A 2 3.94 0.42 -21.84
N ASP A 3 3.49 -0.60 -21.13
CA ASP A 3 3.21 -1.91 -21.73
C ASP A 3 1.71 -1.96 -22.06
N PRO A 4 1.30 -1.54 -23.27
CA PRO A 4 -0.09 -1.59 -23.70
C PRO A 4 -0.62 -3.02 -23.87
N GLU A 5 0.23 -4.05 -23.93
CA GLU A 5 -0.17 -5.46 -24.13
C GLU A 5 -0.71 -6.10 -22.85
N ARG A 6 -0.39 -5.55 -21.66
CA ARG A 6 -0.83 -6.11 -20.38
C ARG A 6 -2.32 -5.90 -20.07
N TYR A 7 -2.94 -4.82 -20.55
CA TYR A 7 -4.37 -4.52 -20.33
C TYR A 7 -5.32 -5.48 -21.02
N PRO A 8 -5.14 -5.80 -22.32
CA PRO A 8 -5.90 -6.86 -22.98
C PRO A 8 -5.82 -8.17 -22.23
N VAL A 9 -4.63 -8.56 -21.77
CA VAL A 9 -4.39 -9.81 -21.05
C VAL A 9 -5.07 -9.83 -19.66
N GLU A 10 -5.10 -8.70 -18.95
CA GLU A 10 -5.80 -8.59 -17.67
C GLU A 10 -7.32 -8.65 -17.83
N HIS A 11 -7.85 -8.02 -18.88
CA HIS A 11 -9.27 -8.07 -19.22
C HIS A 11 -9.69 -9.47 -19.66
N GLU A 12 -8.94 -10.12 -20.55
CA GLU A 12 -9.20 -11.49 -20.99
C GLU A 12 -9.16 -12.50 -19.85
N LEU A 13 -8.17 -12.36 -18.93
CA LEU A 13 -8.11 -13.20 -17.74
C LEU A 13 -9.32 -12.97 -16.83
N PHE A 14 -9.74 -11.73 -16.61
CA PHE A 14 -10.94 -11.43 -15.83
C PHE A 14 -12.19 -12.03 -16.46
N GLU A 15 -12.36 -11.91 -17.77
CA GLU A 15 -13.49 -12.49 -18.50
C GLU A 15 -13.52 -14.01 -18.45
N LEU A 16 -12.35 -14.66 -18.53
CA LEU A 16 -12.22 -16.10 -18.34
C LEU A 16 -12.65 -16.52 -16.93
N VAL A 17 -12.18 -15.79 -15.92
CA VAL A 17 -12.54 -16.03 -14.51
C VAL A 17 -14.02 -15.80 -14.26
N ARG A 18 -14.60 -14.76 -14.86
CA ARG A 18 -16.03 -14.44 -14.77
C ARG A 18 -16.89 -15.55 -15.35
N LYS A 19 -16.54 -16.07 -16.54
CA LYS A 19 -17.21 -17.24 -17.15
C LYS A 19 -17.11 -18.50 -16.30
N ALA A 20 -16.02 -18.64 -15.55
CA ALA A 20 -15.79 -19.73 -14.61
C ALA A 20 -16.35 -19.49 -13.19
N GLY A 21 -17.15 -18.44 -12.97
CA GLY A 21 -17.80 -18.18 -11.69
C GLY A 21 -16.84 -17.78 -10.55
N PHE A 22 -15.67 -17.24 -10.86
CA PHE A 22 -14.63 -16.91 -9.87
C PHE A 22 -14.17 -18.12 -9.05
N GLU A 23 -14.02 -19.27 -9.72
CA GLU A 23 -13.50 -20.51 -9.15
C GLU A 23 -12.35 -21.11 -9.99
N GLY A 24 -11.73 -22.16 -9.45
CA GLY A 24 -10.75 -22.97 -10.18
C GLY A 24 -9.38 -22.30 -10.41
N PRO A 25 -8.57 -22.86 -11.33
CA PRO A 25 -7.20 -22.41 -11.58
C PRO A 25 -7.09 -20.97 -12.11
N ALA A 26 -8.01 -20.55 -12.97
CA ALA A 26 -8.02 -19.18 -13.51
C ALA A 26 -8.24 -18.15 -12.40
N TRP A 27 -9.18 -18.42 -11.47
CA TRP A 27 -9.38 -17.56 -10.30
C TRP A 27 -8.14 -17.50 -9.42
N ARG A 28 -7.53 -18.66 -9.11
CA ARG A 28 -6.30 -18.70 -8.31
C ARG A 28 -5.19 -17.85 -8.93
N LEU A 29 -4.99 -17.95 -10.24
CA LEU A 29 -4.00 -17.14 -10.95
C LEU A 29 -4.31 -15.64 -10.86
N LEU A 30 -5.56 -15.23 -11.05
CA LEU A 30 -5.96 -13.83 -10.95
C LEU A 30 -5.81 -13.30 -9.52
N ALA A 31 -6.32 -14.04 -8.54
CA ALA A 31 -6.23 -13.71 -7.12
C ALA A 31 -4.77 -13.54 -6.67
N ASP A 32 -3.90 -14.46 -7.07
CA ASP A 32 -2.48 -14.44 -6.75
C ASP A 32 -1.75 -13.22 -7.37
N ARG A 33 -2.12 -12.82 -8.60
CA ARG A 33 -1.64 -11.56 -9.21
C ARG A 33 -2.11 -10.33 -8.43
N LEU A 34 -3.40 -10.28 -8.07
CA LEU A 34 -3.98 -9.16 -7.32
C LEU A 34 -3.36 -9.05 -5.92
N VAL A 35 -3.23 -10.17 -5.20
CA VAL A 35 -2.62 -10.21 -3.87
C VAL A 35 -1.18 -9.74 -3.91
N ARG A 36 -0.34 -10.27 -4.82
CA ARG A 36 1.06 -9.82 -4.93
C ARG A 36 1.16 -8.33 -5.23
N HIS A 37 0.33 -7.83 -6.14
CA HIS A 37 0.30 -6.40 -6.45
C HIS A 37 -0.16 -5.57 -5.24
N GLY A 38 -1.22 -6.00 -4.55
CA GLY A 38 -1.73 -5.38 -3.34
C GLY A 38 -0.68 -5.30 -2.23
N LEU A 39 0.00 -6.40 -1.93
CA LEU A 39 1.06 -6.45 -0.92
C LEU A 39 2.22 -5.50 -1.26
N ALA A 40 2.65 -5.49 -2.53
CA ALA A 40 3.75 -4.65 -3.01
C ALA A 40 3.43 -3.15 -2.89
N VAL A 41 2.17 -2.75 -3.09
CA VAL A 41 1.75 -1.34 -2.99
C VAL A 41 1.42 -0.94 -1.54
N LEU A 42 0.63 -1.77 -0.83
CA LEU A 42 0.13 -1.42 0.51
C LEU A 42 1.22 -1.48 1.57
N GLY A 43 2.17 -2.41 1.47
CA GLY A 43 3.27 -2.56 2.43
C GLY A 43 4.01 -1.24 2.68
N PRO A 44 4.61 -0.65 1.64
CA PRO A 44 5.31 0.62 1.76
C PRO A 44 4.40 1.79 2.14
N TRP A 45 3.14 1.83 1.70
CA TRP A 45 2.20 2.88 2.09
C TRP A 45 1.82 2.84 3.56
N ILE A 46 1.65 1.65 4.12
CA ILE A 46 1.32 1.45 5.54
C ILE A 46 2.55 1.77 6.39
N ARG A 47 3.71 1.19 6.05
CA ARG A 47 4.98 1.44 6.74
C ARG A 47 5.36 2.92 6.77
N SER A 48 5.19 3.65 5.67
CA SER A 48 5.48 5.09 5.61
C SER A 48 4.38 5.99 6.19
N GLY A 49 3.21 5.43 6.52
CA GLY A 49 2.03 6.20 6.89
C GLY A 49 1.37 6.97 5.76
N TRP A 50 1.83 6.78 4.52
CA TRP A 50 1.24 7.39 3.32
C TRP A 50 -0.22 6.95 3.12
N ILE A 51 -0.57 5.74 3.54
CA ILE A 51 -1.92 5.20 3.47
C ILE A 51 -2.98 6.13 4.10
N PHE A 52 -2.63 6.86 5.17
CA PHE A 52 -3.53 7.82 5.81
C PHE A 52 -3.83 9.03 4.90
N THR A 53 -2.83 9.49 4.14
CA THR A 53 -3.00 10.56 3.15
C THR A 53 -3.82 10.07 1.96
N VAL A 54 -3.61 8.81 1.53
CA VAL A 54 -4.41 8.18 0.48
C VAL A 54 -5.89 8.08 0.90
N ALA A 55 -6.17 7.68 2.14
CA ALA A 55 -7.52 7.60 2.68
C ALA A 55 -8.19 8.99 2.74
N GLU A 56 -7.47 10.02 3.18
CA GLU A 56 -7.96 11.40 3.21
C GLU A 56 -8.33 11.92 1.81
N ARG A 57 -7.49 11.66 0.81
CA ARG A 57 -7.76 12.01 -0.60
C ARG A 57 -9.00 11.32 -1.16
N LYS A 58 -9.25 10.08 -0.74
CA LYS A 58 -10.48 9.34 -1.05
C LYS A 58 -11.67 9.77 -0.18
N ARG A 59 -11.58 10.91 0.53
CA ARG A 59 -12.62 11.48 1.40
C ARG A 59 -13.00 10.56 2.57
N MET A 60 -12.05 9.76 3.04
CA MET A 60 -12.20 8.87 4.19
C MET A 60 -11.15 9.19 5.27
N PRO A 61 -11.15 10.41 5.84
CA PRO A 61 -10.13 10.80 6.81
C PRO A 61 -10.22 9.93 8.08
N LEU A 62 -9.07 9.43 8.54
CA LEU A 62 -8.96 8.58 9.73
C LEU A 62 -8.46 9.33 10.98
N ARG A 63 -7.71 10.42 10.78
CA ARG A 63 -7.09 11.26 11.84
C ARG A 63 -6.48 10.41 12.97
N PRO A 64 -5.41 9.64 12.71
CA PRO A 64 -4.72 8.87 13.75
C PRO A 64 -4.03 9.79 14.76
N THR A 65 -4.03 9.41 16.04
CA THR A 65 -3.12 10.00 17.02
C THR A 65 -1.66 9.66 16.65
N PRO A 66 -0.65 10.40 17.14
CA PRO A 66 0.75 10.05 16.90
C PRO A 66 1.08 8.60 17.31
N GLN A 67 0.51 8.13 18.41
CA GLN A 67 0.71 6.77 18.91
C GLN A 67 0.05 5.71 17.99
N GLU A 68 -1.21 5.89 17.59
CA GLU A 68 -1.88 4.97 16.67
C GLU A 68 -1.16 4.87 15.33
N ARG A 69 -0.70 6.02 14.84
CA ARG A 69 0.10 6.11 13.62
C ARG A 69 1.38 5.30 13.77
N ALA A 70 2.15 5.51 14.83
CA ALA A 70 3.40 4.79 15.07
C ALA A 70 3.16 3.27 15.15
N LEU A 71 2.11 2.83 15.87
CA LEU A 71 1.76 1.42 16.00
C LEU A 71 1.43 0.76 14.65
N VAL A 72 0.69 1.45 13.77
CA VAL A 72 0.38 0.95 12.42
C VAL A 72 1.60 0.96 11.50
N GLU A 73 2.45 1.99 11.60
CA GLU A 73 3.64 2.16 10.74
C GLU A 73 4.77 1.18 11.08
N THR A 74 4.81 0.68 12.32
CA THR A 74 5.84 -0.25 12.81
C THR A 74 5.23 -1.58 13.20
N ARG A 75 4.68 -1.67 14.42
CA ARG A 75 4.35 -2.93 15.09
C ARG A 75 3.33 -3.76 14.33
N PHE A 76 2.29 -3.13 13.80
CA PHE A 76 1.17 -3.80 13.12
C PHE A 76 1.23 -3.66 11.60
N ALA A 77 2.34 -3.19 11.04
CA ALA A 77 2.41 -2.91 9.61
C ALA A 77 2.08 -4.15 8.76
N GLU A 78 2.68 -5.29 9.08
CA GLU A 78 2.46 -6.55 8.34
C GLU A 78 1.04 -7.09 8.53
N ASP A 79 0.54 -7.10 9.77
CA ASP A 79 -0.84 -7.52 10.08
C ASP A 79 -1.86 -6.67 9.32
N PHE A 80 -1.66 -5.35 9.29
CA PHE A 80 -2.52 -4.44 8.52
C PHE A 80 -2.45 -4.73 7.03
N VAL A 81 -1.27 -4.96 6.48
CA VAL A 81 -1.10 -5.26 5.05
C VAL A 81 -1.81 -6.56 4.68
N GLN A 82 -1.56 -7.64 5.41
CA GLN A 82 -2.10 -8.96 5.11
C GLN A 82 -3.62 -9.01 5.28
N GLU A 83 -4.14 -8.48 6.39
CA GLU A 83 -5.57 -8.48 6.65
C GLU A 83 -6.32 -7.58 5.65
N THR A 84 -5.75 -6.41 5.33
CA THR A 84 -6.33 -5.49 4.33
C THR A 84 -6.45 -6.17 2.96
N VAL A 85 -5.37 -6.78 2.47
CA VAL A 85 -5.35 -7.42 1.14
C VAL A 85 -6.29 -8.62 1.10
N THR A 86 -6.32 -9.44 2.16
CA THR A 86 -7.24 -10.58 2.27
C THR A 86 -8.70 -10.13 2.21
N ARG A 87 -9.09 -9.16 3.05
CA ARG A 87 -10.46 -8.61 3.07
C ARG A 87 -10.85 -7.99 1.74
N ALA A 88 -9.92 -7.28 1.10
CA ALA A 88 -10.14 -6.68 -0.22
C ALA A 88 -10.37 -7.75 -1.29
N LEU A 89 -9.62 -8.86 -1.27
CA LEU A 89 -9.81 -9.98 -2.20
C LEU A 89 -11.16 -10.68 -2.01
N GLU A 90 -11.55 -10.93 -0.76
CA GLU A 90 -12.85 -11.52 -0.44
C GLU A 90 -14.00 -10.63 -0.92
N ARG A 91 -13.90 -9.33 -0.69
CA ARG A 91 -14.89 -8.35 -1.18
C ARG A 91 -14.89 -8.26 -2.70
N PHE A 92 -13.72 -8.23 -3.31
CA PHE A 92 -13.58 -8.22 -4.77
C PHE A 92 -14.31 -9.41 -5.38
N ARG A 93 -14.07 -10.62 -4.87
CA ARG A 93 -14.70 -11.85 -5.36
C ARG A 93 -16.22 -11.80 -5.21
N ARG A 94 -16.72 -11.42 -4.02
CA ARG A 94 -18.16 -11.30 -3.77
C ARG A 94 -18.83 -10.31 -4.71
N ASN A 95 -18.32 -9.08 -4.78
CA ASN A 95 -18.84 -8.06 -5.68
C ASN A 95 -18.84 -8.52 -7.15
N ALA A 96 -17.79 -9.23 -7.57
CA ALA A 96 -17.69 -9.70 -8.95
C ALA A 96 -18.67 -10.84 -9.27
N ILE A 97 -19.01 -11.69 -8.29
CA ILE A 97 -20.08 -12.69 -8.39
C ILE A 97 -21.46 -12.02 -8.41
N ASP A 98 -21.67 -11.00 -7.58
CA ASP A 98 -22.94 -10.29 -7.45
C ASP A 98 -23.24 -9.34 -8.63
N GLY A 99 -22.26 -9.13 -9.52
CA GLY A 99 -22.37 -8.24 -10.68
C GLY A 99 -22.02 -6.77 -10.40
N ASP A 100 -21.76 -6.41 -9.14
CA ASP A 100 -21.31 -5.08 -8.68
C ASP A 100 -19.78 -4.94 -8.68
N GLY A 101 -19.10 -5.72 -9.53
CA GLY A 101 -17.65 -5.86 -9.59
C GLY A 101 -16.95 -4.79 -10.43
N TRP A 102 -15.68 -5.07 -10.73
CA TRP A 102 -14.91 -4.25 -11.67
C TRP A 102 -15.55 -4.26 -13.06
N SER A 103 -15.60 -3.10 -13.71
CA SER A 103 -16.00 -2.92 -15.11
C SER A 103 -14.92 -2.12 -15.84
N PRO A 104 -14.43 -2.59 -17.00
CA PRO A 104 -13.43 -1.87 -17.79
C PRO A 104 -13.96 -0.55 -18.36
N GLU A 105 -15.27 -0.43 -18.58
CA GLU A 105 -15.93 0.77 -19.10
C GLU A 105 -15.85 1.96 -18.13
N LEU A 106 -15.69 1.70 -16.84
CA LEU A 106 -15.51 2.73 -15.80
C LEU A 106 -14.09 3.31 -15.76
N GLY A 107 -13.22 2.90 -16.69
CA GLY A 107 -11.91 3.51 -16.92
C GLY A 107 -10.85 3.22 -15.84
N ALA A 108 -11.15 2.34 -14.89
CA ALA A 108 -10.18 1.84 -13.92
C ALA A 108 -9.51 0.57 -14.48
N SER A 109 -8.20 0.45 -14.34
CA SER A 109 -7.57 -0.87 -14.52
C SER A 109 -8.03 -1.80 -13.40
N LEU A 110 -8.01 -3.11 -13.66
CA LEU A 110 -8.37 -4.12 -12.66
C LEU A 110 -7.50 -4.00 -11.40
N ALA A 111 -6.20 -3.80 -11.57
CA ALA A 111 -5.26 -3.58 -10.48
C ALA A 111 -5.56 -2.28 -9.69
N SER A 112 -5.85 -1.16 -10.36
CA SER A 112 -6.20 0.09 -9.68
C SER A 112 -7.53 0.02 -8.92
N TYR A 113 -8.50 -0.72 -9.47
CA TYR A 113 -9.76 -1.03 -8.79
C TYR A 113 -9.50 -1.84 -7.53
N PHE A 114 -8.65 -2.87 -7.62
CA PHE A 114 -8.28 -3.69 -6.48
C PHE A 114 -7.53 -2.89 -5.40
N ILE A 115 -6.58 -2.03 -5.77
CA ILE A 115 -5.92 -1.11 -4.83
C ILE A 115 -6.94 -0.17 -4.16
N GLY A 116 -7.95 0.29 -4.89
CA GLY A 116 -9.08 1.03 -4.32
C GLY A 116 -9.82 0.24 -3.24
N ALA A 117 -10.10 -1.04 -3.50
CA ALA A 117 -10.71 -1.95 -2.52
C ALA A 117 -9.82 -2.19 -1.29
N CYS A 118 -8.50 -2.31 -1.48
CA CYS A 118 -7.53 -2.38 -0.38
C CYS A 118 -7.57 -1.13 0.50
N VAL A 119 -7.61 0.08 -0.06
CA VAL A 119 -7.70 1.31 0.75
C VAL A 119 -8.98 1.34 1.58
N LEU A 120 -10.10 0.88 1.03
CA LEU A 120 -11.36 0.79 1.75
C LEU A 120 -11.29 -0.24 2.89
N ALA A 121 -10.74 -1.42 2.62
CA ALA A 121 -10.54 -2.47 3.63
C ALA A 121 -9.60 -2.00 4.76
N PHE A 122 -8.53 -1.27 4.46
CA PHE A 122 -7.66 -0.65 5.46
C PHE A 122 -8.42 0.32 6.36
N VAL A 123 -9.25 1.20 5.77
CA VAL A 123 -10.06 2.17 6.52
C VAL A 123 -11.01 1.45 7.48
N GLU A 124 -11.66 0.38 7.01
CA GLU A 124 -12.56 -0.45 7.83
C GLU A 124 -11.81 -1.15 8.96
N GLN A 125 -10.65 -1.77 8.66
CA GLN A 125 -9.79 -2.43 9.64
C GLN A 125 -9.31 -1.44 10.71
N PHE A 126 -8.76 -0.29 10.32
CA PHE A 126 -8.28 0.72 11.27
C PHE A 126 -9.40 1.22 12.19
N ARG A 127 -10.58 1.53 11.63
CA ARG A 127 -11.75 1.93 12.43
C ARG A 127 -12.23 0.82 13.37
N ARG A 128 -12.12 -0.45 12.96
CA ARG A 128 -12.42 -1.60 13.81
C ARG A 128 -11.42 -1.69 14.96
N SER A 129 -10.12 -1.73 14.68
CA SER A 129 -9.05 -1.86 15.68
C SER A 129 -9.08 -0.73 16.72
N ARG A 130 -9.44 0.50 16.30
CA ARG A 130 -9.65 1.62 17.24
C ARG A 130 -10.84 1.39 18.15
N ARG A 131 -11.98 0.91 17.62
CA ARG A 131 -13.20 0.65 18.41
C ARG A 131 -13.04 -0.51 19.39
N THR A 132 -12.33 -1.56 18.98
CA THR A 132 -12.09 -2.76 19.80
C THR A 132 -10.91 -2.59 20.77
N GLY A 133 -10.12 -1.53 20.61
CA GLY A 133 -8.92 -1.28 21.40
C GLY A 133 -7.74 -2.17 21.03
N ASP A 134 -7.76 -2.87 19.89
CA ASP A 134 -6.70 -3.80 19.47
C ASP A 134 -5.32 -3.14 19.42
N LEU A 135 -5.26 -1.89 18.94
CA LEU A 135 -4.02 -1.11 18.89
C LEU A 135 -3.43 -0.88 20.29
N TYR A 136 -4.27 -0.79 21.32
CA TYR A 136 -3.88 -0.43 22.67
C TYR A 136 -3.74 -1.64 23.60
N ARG A 137 -4.48 -2.73 23.35
CA ARG A 137 -4.42 -3.97 24.14
C ARG A 137 -3.03 -4.58 24.17
N PHE A 138 -2.31 -4.51 23.05
CA PHE A 138 -0.94 -4.98 22.98
C PHE A 138 0.01 -4.14 23.86
N HIS A 139 -0.21 -2.83 23.96
CA HIS A 139 0.60 -1.94 24.78
C HIS A 139 0.36 -2.14 26.30
N ALA A 140 -0.84 -2.57 26.69
CA ALA A 140 -1.14 -2.94 28.07
C ALA A 140 -0.54 -4.30 28.46
N ALA A 141 -0.45 -5.25 27.53
CA ALA A 141 0.22 -6.54 27.75
C ALA A 141 1.77 -6.45 27.69
N GLY A 142 2.30 -5.43 27.01
CA GLY A 142 3.74 -5.12 26.93
C GLY A 142 4.25 -4.14 28.00
N ALA A 143 3.45 -3.84 29.03
CA ALA A 143 3.94 -3.13 30.22
C ALA A 143 4.95 -4.05 30.94
N VAL A 144 6.22 -3.86 30.58
CA VAL A 144 7.44 -4.53 31.06
C VAL A 144 7.28 -5.14 32.46
N THR A 145 7.13 -6.46 32.54
CA THR A 145 7.65 -7.20 33.69
C THR A 145 9.16 -7.17 33.56
N VAL A 146 9.82 -6.42 34.46
CA VAL A 146 11.26 -6.50 34.65
C VAL A 146 11.58 -7.94 35.04
N VAL A 147 12.06 -8.74 34.08
CA VAL A 147 12.59 -10.07 34.36
C VAL A 147 13.97 -9.88 34.98
N THR A 148 14.14 -10.38 36.20
CA THR A 148 15.39 -10.33 36.97
C THR A 148 16.45 -11.31 36.46
N ALA A 149 17.70 -10.94 36.73
CA ALA A 149 18.97 -11.69 36.78
C ALA A 149 19.64 -12.18 35.49
N ASP A 150 18.94 -12.74 34.51
CA ASP A 150 19.56 -13.11 33.21
C ASP A 150 18.86 -12.34 32.09
N GLY A 151 19.38 -11.14 31.79
CA GLY A 151 18.83 -10.26 30.76
C GLY A 151 18.93 -10.88 29.35
N PRO A 152 18.09 -10.43 28.39
CA PRO A 152 18.27 -10.82 26.99
C PRO A 152 19.69 -10.43 26.52
N ASP A 153 20.30 -11.29 25.71
CA ASP A 153 21.65 -11.09 25.20
C ASP A 153 21.76 -9.70 24.56
N LEU A 154 22.77 -8.94 24.97
CA LEU A 154 23.03 -7.58 24.50
C LEU A 154 23.11 -7.54 22.97
N MET A 155 23.56 -8.64 22.35
CA MET A 155 23.62 -8.79 20.90
C MET A 155 22.24 -8.87 20.22
N ASP A 156 21.23 -9.49 20.84
CA ASP A 156 19.87 -9.60 20.28
C ASP A 156 19.12 -8.26 20.34
N VAL A 157 19.36 -7.48 21.40
CA VAL A 157 18.81 -6.11 21.56
C VAL A 157 19.48 -5.15 20.59
N LEU A 158 20.80 -5.27 20.38
CA LEU A 158 21.54 -4.45 19.41
C LEU A 158 21.15 -4.78 17.97
N ALA A 159 21.05 -6.07 17.61
CA ALA A 159 20.61 -6.48 16.27
C ALA A 159 19.19 -5.99 15.94
N SER A 160 18.28 -5.98 16.93
CA SER A 160 16.91 -5.48 16.78
C SER A 160 16.83 -3.95 16.70
N THR A 161 17.78 -3.21 17.31
CA THR A 161 17.79 -1.74 17.29
C THR A 161 18.50 -1.18 16.05
N GLU A 162 19.46 -1.91 15.48
CA GLU A 162 20.16 -1.54 14.25
C GLU A 162 19.23 -1.59 13.01
N ASP A 163 18.39 -2.63 12.90
CA ASP A 163 17.36 -2.76 11.85
C ASP A 163 16.26 -1.68 11.95
N VAL A 164 15.87 -1.33 13.19
CA VAL A 164 14.93 -0.22 13.44
C VAL A 164 15.56 1.12 13.12
N ALA A 165 16.82 1.36 13.51
CA ALA A 165 17.49 2.64 13.25
C ALA A 165 17.71 2.88 11.76
N GLY A 166 18.16 1.87 11.00
CA GLY A 166 18.31 1.96 9.55
C GLY A 166 16.99 2.24 8.83
N SER A 167 15.92 1.49 9.17
CA SER A 167 14.62 1.67 8.52
C SER A 167 13.92 2.99 8.88
N VAL A 168 14.17 3.54 10.08
CA VAL A 168 13.61 4.84 10.53
C VAL A 168 14.31 6.01 9.86
N VAL A 169 15.65 5.97 9.73
CA VAL A 169 16.44 7.03 9.08
C VAL A 169 16.08 7.14 7.59
N ASP A 170 15.98 6.02 6.88
CA ASP A 170 15.59 6.01 5.47
C ASP A 170 14.14 6.48 5.28
N ARG A 171 13.23 6.06 6.15
CA ARG A 171 11.82 6.46 6.11
C ARG A 171 11.63 7.94 6.42
N LEU A 172 12.35 8.50 7.38
CA LEU A 172 12.32 9.93 7.71
C LEU A 172 12.95 10.78 6.60
N ALA A 173 14.09 10.36 6.06
CA ALA A 173 14.74 11.06 4.95
C ALA A 173 13.85 11.07 3.70
N PHE A 174 13.21 9.94 3.39
CA PHE A 174 12.26 9.82 2.29
C PHE A 174 11.01 10.68 2.51
N ARG A 175 10.39 10.60 3.70
CA ARG A 175 9.22 11.40 4.06
C ARG A 175 9.52 12.90 4.04
N SER A 176 10.70 13.30 4.52
CA SER A 176 11.15 14.69 4.52
C SER A 176 11.33 15.22 3.09
N ARG A 177 11.95 14.43 2.19
CA ARG A 177 12.09 14.79 0.76
C ARG A 177 10.75 14.94 0.05
N LEU A 178 9.76 14.12 0.41
CA LEU A 178 8.42 14.24 -0.16
C LEU A 178 7.59 15.34 0.49
N ALA A 179 7.86 15.73 1.74
CA ALA A 179 7.03 16.66 2.49
C ALA A 179 6.84 18.03 1.79
N GLY A 180 7.86 18.49 1.06
CA GLY A 180 7.82 19.74 0.30
C GLY A 180 7.04 19.67 -1.02
N LEU A 181 6.59 18.48 -1.44
CA LEU A 181 5.81 18.31 -2.67
C LEU A 181 4.31 18.44 -2.41
N PRO A 182 3.55 19.01 -3.36
CA PRO A 182 2.10 18.88 -3.37
C PRO A 182 1.68 17.42 -3.29
N ASP A 183 0.60 17.13 -2.58
CA ASP A 183 0.13 15.76 -2.37
C ASP A 183 -0.05 14.96 -3.66
N ARG A 184 -0.41 15.63 -4.77
CA ARG A 184 -0.61 14.98 -6.07
C ARG A 184 0.73 14.51 -6.63
N ASP A 185 1.79 15.28 -6.45
CA ASP A 185 3.14 14.90 -6.84
C ASP A 185 3.71 13.83 -5.92
N ARG A 186 3.42 13.89 -4.60
CA ARG A 186 3.75 12.79 -3.68
C ARG A 186 3.11 11.48 -4.12
N GLY A 187 1.84 11.51 -4.48
CA GLY A 187 1.12 10.34 -5.00
C GLY A 187 1.72 9.81 -6.31
N LEU A 188 2.14 10.71 -7.20
CA LEU A 188 2.84 10.35 -8.43
C LEU A 188 4.20 9.67 -8.16
N VAL A 189 5.01 10.23 -7.25
CA VAL A 189 6.31 9.67 -6.87
C VAL A 189 6.14 8.30 -6.24
N TRP A 190 5.24 8.18 -5.25
CA TRP A 190 4.89 6.89 -4.65
C TRP A 190 4.39 5.91 -5.69
N GLY A 191 3.55 6.37 -6.62
CA GLY A 191 3.08 5.60 -7.75
C GLY A 191 4.23 4.96 -8.51
N LYS A 192 5.15 5.79 -9.00
CA LYS A 192 6.30 5.34 -9.80
C LYS A 192 7.27 4.47 -9.00
N ALA A 193 7.51 4.80 -7.73
CA ALA A 193 8.37 4.02 -6.84
C ALA A 193 7.87 2.59 -6.64
N MET A 194 6.56 2.41 -6.52
CA MET A 194 5.92 1.11 -6.29
C MET A 194 5.58 0.37 -7.60
N GLY A 195 6.06 0.87 -8.74
CA GLY A 195 5.79 0.28 -10.05
C GLY A 195 4.33 0.41 -10.52
N LEU A 196 3.54 1.33 -9.94
CA LEU A 196 2.19 1.61 -10.44
C LEU A 196 2.28 2.20 -11.86
N HIS A 197 1.43 1.69 -12.74
CA HIS A 197 1.35 2.11 -14.13
C HIS A 197 0.68 3.47 -14.25
N GLY A 198 0.88 4.15 -15.39
CA GLY A 198 0.37 5.51 -15.60
C GLY A 198 -1.15 5.64 -15.46
N SER A 199 -1.93 4.64 -15.87
CA SER A 199 -3.39 4.64 -15.69
C SER A 199 -3.81 4.38 -14.24
N GLU A 200 -3.05 3.57 -13.50
CA GLU A 200 -3.31 3.35 -12.07
C GLU A 200 -3.05 4.62 -11.29
N ILE A 201 -1.93 5.29 -11.56
CA ILE A 201 -1.60 6.59 -10.97
C ILE A 201 -2.65 7.64 -11.35
N GLN A 202 -3.10 7.63 -12.61
CA GLN A 202 -4.16 8.52 -13.05
C GLN A 202 -5.44 8.29 -12.26
N HIS A 203 -5.91 7.04 -12.19
CA HIS A 203 -7.15 6.68 -11.52
C HIS A 203 -7.07 6.92 -10.00
N LEU A 204 -5.99 6.48 -9.36
CA LEU A 204 -5.82 6.56 -7.90
C LEU A 204 -5.59 8.00 -7.41
N PHE A 205 -4.91 8.84 -8.19
CA PHE A 205 -4.50 10.20 -7.77
C PHE A 205 -5.15 11.32 -8.58
N GLY A 206 -6.14 10.98 -9.43
CA GLY A 206 -7.01 11.90 -10.12
C GLY A 206 -6.27 12.80 -11.12
N PHE A 207 -5.36 12.25 -11.91
CA PHE A 207 -4.82 12.98 -13.06
C PHE A 207 -5.83 12.99 -14.21
N PRO A 208 -5.84 14.04 -15.05
CA PRO A 208 -6.82 14.14 -16.14
C PRO A 208 -6.58 13.11 -17.26
N SER A 209 -5.34 12.62 -17.42
CA SER A 209 -4.98 11.59 -18.39
C SER A 209 -3.68 10.90 -18.03
N VAL A 210 -3.42 9.73 -18.62
CA VAL A 210 -2.11 9.05 -18.55
C VAL A 210 -1.00 9.94 -19.11
N GLY A 211 -1.27 10.71 -20.18
CA GLY A 211 -0.30 11.67 -20.72
C GLY A 211 0.10 12.75 -19.71
N ALA A 212 -0.87 13.24 -18.92
CA ALA A 212 -0.59 14.22 -17.86
C ALA A 212 0.27 13.63 -16.73
N VAL A 213 0.10 12.33 -16.41
CA VAL A 213 0.95 11.59 -15.47
C VAL A 213 2.40 11.59 -15.97
N GLU A 214 2.63 11.18 -17.21
CA GLU A 214 3.99 11.08 -17.77
C GLU A 214 4.67 12.44 -17.93
N GLN A 215 3.95 13.46 -18.40
CA GLN A 215 4.49 14.82 -18.50
C GLN A 215 4.86 15.39 -17.13
N ARG A 216 4.03 15.18 -16.10
CA ARG A 216 4.35 15.63 -14.74
C ARG A 216 5.55 14.87 -14.18
N TRP A 217 5.63 13.56 -14.40
CA TRP A 217 6.76 12.73 -13.97
C TRP A 217 8.08 13.16 -14.62
N ALA A 218 8.06 13.45 -15.92
CA ALA A 218 9.23 13.95 -16.64
C ALA A 218 9.74 15.29 -16.07
N ARG A 219 8.84 16.21 -15.72
CA ARG A 219 9.19 17.48 -15.07
C ARG A 219 9.80 17.26 -13.69
N LEU A 220 9.14 16.48 -12.83
CA LEU A 220 9.63 16.22 -11.48
C LEU A 220 11.03 15.56 -11.46
N LYS A 221 11.29 14.62 -12.37
CA LYS A 221 12.64 14.04 -12.51
C LYS A 221 13.70 15.08 -12.90
N ARG A 222 13.34 16.07 -13.70
CA ARG A 222 14.25 17.17 -14.08
C ARG A 222 14.50 18.10 -12.89
N ASP A 223 13.44 18.41 -12.15
CA ASP A 223 13.48 19.40 -11.07
C ASP A 223 14.17 18.86 -9.80
N HIS A 224 14.13 17.54 -9.58
CA HIS A 224 14.62 16.93 -8.34
C HIS A 224 15.61 15.76 -8.50
N GLY A 225 15.95 15.35 -9.72
CA GLY A 225 16.99 14.35 -9.97
C GLY A 225 16.71 12.93 -9.44
N TRP A 226 15.45 12.59 -9.10
CA TRP A 226 15.09 11.31 -8.48
C TRP A 226 15.43 10.10 -9.36
N ARG A 227 16.55 9.45 -9.06
CA ARG A 227 16.95 8.16 -9.66
C ARG A 227 17.37 7.11 -8.62
N THR A 228 17.56 7.50 -7.36
CA THR A 228 18.17 6.63 -6.33
C THR A 228 17.36 6.68 -5.02
N GLY A 229 17.04 5.49 -4.47
CA GLY A 229 16.44 5.32 -3.14
C GLY A 229 14.90 5.46 -3.05
N LEU A 230 14.17 5.36 -4.16
CA LEU A 230 12.69 5.39 -4.14
C LEU A 230 12.07 4.02 -3.81
N ASP A 231 12.81 2.97 -4.08
CA ASP A 231 12.47 1.55 -3.91
C ASP A 231 12.82 1.00 -2.52
N GLY A 232 13.41 1.82 -1.64
CA GLY A 232 13.83 1.40 -0.31
C GLY A 232 14.95 0.36 -0.32
N LYS A 233 15.69 0.24 -1.43
CA LYS A 233 16.91 -0.55 -1.51
C LYS A 233 18.12 0.39 -1.42
N GLU A 234 19.06 0.03 -0.56
CA GLU A 234 20.36 0.70 -0.49
C GLU A 234 21.07 0.64 -1.84
N PRO A 235 21.89 1.66 -2.16
CA PRO A 235 22.80 1.56 -3.29
C PRO A 235 23.82 0.46 -2.98
N ASP A 236 23.82 -0.56 -3.84
CA ASP A 236 24.91 -1.55 -3.89
C ASP A 236 26.24 -0.77 -4.00
N ARG A 237 27.08 -0.90 -2.98
CA ARG A 237 28.42 -0.29 -2.92
C ARG A 237 29.45 -1.32 -3.36
#